data_AF-A0A1B6LAS5-F1
#
_entry.id   AF-A0A1B6LAS5-F1
#
_cell.length_a   1.000
_cell.length_b   1.000
_cell.length_c   1.000
_cell.angle_alpha   90.00
_cell.angle_beta   90.00
_cell.angle_gamma   90.00
#
_symmetry.space_group_name_H-M   'P 1'
#
loop_
_entity.id
_entity.type
_entity.pdbx_description
1 polymer ?
#
loop_
_entity_poly.entity_id
_entity_poly.type
_entity_poly.pdbx_seq_one_letter_code
_entity_poly.pdbx_strand_id
1 'polypeptide(L)'
;LQFAERLNVIFETYLPILQYAGNIFGSIPTFNLPKSASSVFLEAIQILQCFQDKSGVRGGVVLYQNKVVATQLSADLTKLLVITDPYRIKLPAEVVSTQFRLPVGVQLISVFVEKSEMERLAKEGLDMRAALQSTKLRQQESQNKDKTPAVKQSASKDMPPAPSYGMKRDVSRIFT
;
A
#
# COMPACT_ATOMS: atom_id res chain seq x y z
N LEU A 1 38.21 -18.02 0.75
CA LEU A 1 38.10 -17.88 2.22
C LEU A 1 36.83 -17.12 2.67
N GLN A 2 36.34 -16.16 1.89
CA GLN A 2 35.23 -15.26 2.26
C GLN A 2 33.83 -15.90 2.46
N PHE A 3 33.52 -17.02 1.80
CA PHE A 3 32.20 -17.66 1.91
C PHE A 3 31.98 -18.37 3.24
N ALA A 4 32.96 -19.20 3.66
CA ALA A 4 32.85 -19.97 4.90
C ALA A 4 32.77 -19.05 6.13
N GLU A 5 33.52 -17.95 6.13
CA GLU A 5 33.45 -16.92 7.17
C GLU A 5 32.07 -16.24 7.21
N ARG A 6 31.53 -15.81 6.05
CA ARG A 6 30.18 -15.23 5.98
C ARG A 6 29.11 -16.22 6.43
N LEU A 7 29.23 -17.49 6.05
CA LEU A 7 28.31 -18.54 6.47
C LEU A 7 28.39 -18.78 7.98
N ASN A 8 29.60 -18.77 8.55
CA ASN A 8 29.79 -18.94 9.98
C ASN A 8 29.15 -17.79 10.78
N VAL A 9 29.31 -16.54 10.32
CA VAL A 9 28.65 -15.37 10.93
C VAL A 9 27.12 -15.49 10.88
N ILE A 10 26.57 -15.97 9.76
CA ILE A 10 25.13 -16.23 9.61
C ILE A 10 24.70 -17.28 10.64
N PHE A 11 25.39 -18.41 10.75
CA PHE A 11 25.04 -19.46 11.71
C PHE A 11 25.14 -19.01 13.16
N GLU A 12 26.24 -18.36 13.56
CA GLU A 12 26.42 -17.79 14.90
C GLU A 12 25.31 -16.79 15.26
N THR A 13 24.80 -16.03 14.27
CA THR A 13 23.74 -15.05 14.51
C THR A 13 22.36 -15.69 14.58
N TYR A 14 22.02 -16.59 13.64
CA TYR A 14 20.66 -17.11 13.51
C TYR A 14 20.39 -18.37 14.34
N LEU A 15 21.38 -19.22 14.62
CA LEU A 15 21.16 -20.44 15.42
C LEU A 15 20.64 -20.14 16.84
N PRO A 16 21.21 -19.18 17.59
CA PRO A 16 20.66 -18.83 18.90
C PRO A 16 19.24 -18.28 18.80
N ILE A 17 18.93 -17.52 17.75
CA ILE A 17 17.58 -16.97 17.53
C ILE A 17 16.59 -18.11 17.25
N LEU A 18 16.96 -19.09 16.44
CA LEU A 18 16.13 -20.27 16.14
C LEU A 18 15.89 -21.11 17.40
N GLN A 19 16.90 -21.26 18.26
CA GLN A 19 16.82 -22.11 19.46
C GLN A 19 16.03 -21.47 20.61
N TYR A 20 16.14 -20.15 20.81
CA TYR A 20 15.54 -19.46 21.97
C TYR A 20 14.35 -18.57 21.63
N ALA A 21 14.19 -18.16 20.37
CA ALA A 21 13.15 -17.24 19.93
C ALA A 21 12.18 -17.91 18.95
N GLY A 22 11.60 -19.03 19.40
CA GLY A 22 10.83 -20.03 18.65
C GLY A 22 9.56 -19.59 17.92
N ASN A 23 9.41 -18.30 17.60
CA ASN A 23 8.37 -17.82 16.70
C ASN A 23 8.73 -16.54 15.91
N ILE A 24 9.98 -16.04 16.00
CA ILE A 24 10.40 -14.81 15.29
C ILE A 24 10.25 -14.95 13.78
N PHE A 25 10.44 -16.15 13.23
CA PHE A 25 10.24 -16.45 11.82
C PHE A 25 8.80 -16.88 11.48
N GLY A 26 7.99 -17.23 12.47
CA GLY A 26 6.68 -17.85 12.29
C GLY A 26 5.56 -16.84 12.05
N SER A 27 5.48 -15.77 12.85
CA SER A 27 4.39 -14.79 12.77
C SER A 27 4.89 -13.38 12.46
N ILE A 28 4.26 -12.71 11.49
CA ILE A 28 4.46 -11.27 11.29
C ILE A 28 3.83 -10.55 12.48
N PRO A 29 4.58 -9.76 13.25
CA PRO A 29 3.98 -8.93 14.28
C PRO A 29 3.14 -7.84 13.59
N THR A 30 1.83 -8.03 13.47
CA THR A 30 0.93 -7.02 12.89
C THR A 30 0.41 -6.08 13.97
N PHE A 31 0.23 -4.80 13.60
CA PHE A 31 -0.36 -3.80 14.48
C PHE A 31 -1.88 -3.77 14.26
N ASN A 32 -2.64 -4.26 15.24
CA ASN A 32 -4.09 -4.22 15.19
C ASN A 32 -4.58 -2.81 15.51
N LEU A 33 -4.97 -2.06 14.48
CA LEU A 33 -5.60 -0.76 14.63
C LEU A 33 -7.03 -0.93 15.16
N PRO A 34 -7.47 -0.08 16.11
CA PRO A 34 -8.89 -0.01 16.47
C PRO A 34 -9.72 0.42 15.26
N LYS A 35 -10.98 0.01 15.19
CA LYS A 35 -11.88 0.32 14.06
C LYS A 35 -12.04 1.82 13.79
N SER A 36 -11.83 2.66 14.81
CA SER A 36 -11.84 4.12 14.71
C SER A 36 -10.59 4.71 14.03
N ALA A 37 -9.52 3.94 13.86
CA ALA A 37 -8.23 4.39 13.32
C ALA A 37 -7.94 3.89 11.89
N SER A 38 -8.96 3.49 11.14
CA SER A 38 -8.80 3.07 9.74
C SER A 38 -8.20 4.15 8.84
N SER A 39 -8.38 5.43 9.18
CA SER A 39 -7.74 6.56 8.47
C SER A 39 -6.21 6.45 8.48
N VAL A 40 -5.61 6.04 9.60
CA VAL A 40 -4.16 5.88 9.75
C VAL A 40 -3.62 4.82 8.79
N PHE A 41 -4.35 3.71 8.64
CA PHE A 41 -3.98 2.67 7.68
C PHE A 41 -4.01 3.18 6.24
N LEU A 42 -5.09 3.91 5.88
CA LEU A 42 -5.25 4.47 4.53
C LEU A 42 -4.15 5.49 4.22
N GLU A 43 -3.82 6.37 5.17
CA GLU A 43 -2.72 7.33 5.04
C GLU A 43 -1.38 6.61 4.87
N ALA A 44 -1.10 5.57 5.66
CA ALA A 44 0.12 4.79 5.55
C ALA A 44 0.25 4.13 4.16
N ILE A 45 -0.83 3.54 3.64
CA ILE A 45 -0.86 2.96 2.29
C ILE A 45 -0.65 4.04 1.22
N GLN A 46 -1.29 5.20 1.36
CA GLN A 46 -1.14 6.31 0.42
C GLN A 46 0.30 6.84 0.38
N ILE A 47 0.96 6.94 1.54
CA ILE A 47 2.38 7.31 1.63
C ILE A 47 3.23 6.30 0.88
N LEU A 48 3.02 5.00 1.12
CA LEU A 48 3.77 3.94 0.43
C LEU A 48 3.57 4.01 -1.09
N GLN A 49 2.35 4.26 -1.57
CA GLN A 49 2.06 4.46 -2.99
C GLN A 49 2.79 5.67 -3.57
N CYS A 50 2.82 6.80 -2.86
CA CYS A 50 3.57 7.99 -3.28
C CYS A 50 5.08 7.71 -3.41
N PHE A 51 5.63 6.82 -2.59
CA PHE A 51 7.03 6.39 -2.74
C PHE A 51 7.23 5.46 -3.93
N GLN A 52 6.29 4.57 -4.25
CA GLN A 52 6.36 3.72 -5.44
C GLN A 52 6.38 4.50 -6.76
N ASP A 53 5.83 5.72 -6.80
CA ASP A 53 5.93 6.59 -7.98
C ASP A 53 7.37 7.04 -8.28
N LYS A 54 8.28 6.94 -7.31
CA LYS A 54 9.70 7.27 -7.49
C LYS A 54 10.44 6.12 -8.18
N SER A 55 11.26 6.46 -9.16
CA SER A 55 12.09 5.49 -9.87
C SER A 55 12.99 4.71 -8.90
N GLY A 56 13.06 3.39 -9.06
CA GLY A 56 13.85 2.50 -8.22
C GLY A 56 13.15 1.97 -6.98
N VAL A 57 11.99 2.50 -6.59
CA VAL A 57 11.20 1.99 -5.45
C VAL A 57 10.24 0.91 -5.94
N ARG A 58 10.28 -0.28 -5.32
CA ARG A 58 9.40 -1.41 -5.64
C ARG A 58 8.31 -1.67 -4.62
N GLY A 59 8.44 -1.11 -3.43
CA GLY A 59 7.47 -1.24 -2.36
C GLY A 59 8.05 -0.78 -1.04
N GLY A 60 7.25 -0.88 0.01
CA GLY A 60 7.70 -0.56 1.35
C GLY A 60 6.77 -1.10 2.43
N VAL A 61 7.20 -0.91 3.66
CA VAL A 61 6.49 -1.29 4.87
C VAL A 61 6.55 -0.15 5.87
N VAL A 62 5.44 0.12 6.55
CA VAL A 62 5.34 1.05 7.66
C VAL A 62 5.23 0.25 8.95
N LEU A 63 6.14 0.53 9.88
CA LEU A 63 6.23 -0.15 11.17
C LEU A 63 5.94 0.86 12.30
N TYR A 64 5.22 0.40 13.32
CA TYR A 64 5.08 1.10 14.60
C TYR A 64 5.48 0.14 15.72
N GLN A 65 6.52 0.49 16.48
CA GLN A 65 7.08 -0.38 17.52
C GLN A 65 7.37 -1.81 17.00
N ASN A 66 7.99 -1.90 15.82
CA ASN A 66 8.29 -3.14 15.09
C ASN A 66 7.08 -4.00 14.71
N LYS A 67 5.86 -3.45 14.83
CA LYS A 67 4.64 -4.07 14.33
C LYS A 67 4.26 -3.47 12.99
N VAL A 68 3.87 -4.31 12.05
CA VAL A 68 3.46 -3.91 10.70
C VAL A 68 2.12 -3.19 10.76
N VAL A 69 2.13 -1.91 10.40
CA VAL A 69 0.93 -1.08 10.25
C VAL A 69 0.38 -1.25 8.84
N ALA A 70 1.24 -1.14 7.83
CA ALA A 70 0.89 -1.29 6.43
C ALA A 70 2.10 -1.85 5.67
N THR A 71 1.89 -2.74 4.71
CA THR A 71 2.95 -3.30 3.86
C THR A 71 2.46 -3.50 2.45
N GLN A 72 3.35 -3.30 1.48
CA GLN A 72 3.16 -3.67 0.07
C GLN A 72 3.98 -4.92 -0.29
N LEU A 73 4.75 -5.44 0.66
CA LEU A 73 5.66 -6.56 0.47
C LEU A 73 4.94 -7.88 0.77
N SER A 74 5.47 -9.00 0.26
CA SER A 74 4.94 -10.31 0.65
C SER A 74 5.07 -10.53 2.16
N ALA A 75 4.29 -11.48 2.67
CA ALA A 75 4.39 -11.90 4.05
C ALA A 75 5.84 -12.25 4.42
N ASP A 76 6.52 -13.06 3.59
CA ASP A 76 7.85 -13.55 3.89
C ASP A 76 8.92 -12.46 3.81
N LEU A 77 8.87 -11.59 2.79
CA LEU A 77 9.78 -10.44 2.71
C LEU A 77 9.56 -9.45 3.85
N THR A 78 8.30 -9.22 4.25
CA THR A 78 7.97 -8.36 5.39
C THR A 78 8.57 -8.93 6.69
N LYS A 79 8.44 -10.24 6.93
CA LYS A 79 9.07 -10.90 8.10
C LYS A 79 10.57 -10.66 8.11
N LEU A 80 11.23 -10.97 6.99
CA LEU A 80 12.68 -10.82 6.85
C LEU A 80 13.13 -9.37 7.13
N LEU A 81 12.40 -8.37 6.68
CA LEU A 81 12.75 -6.98 6.94
C LEU A 81 12.50 -6.55 8.38
N VAL A 82 11.40 -7.00 9.01
CA VAL A 82 11.11 -6.68 10.42
C VAL A 82 12.18 -7.28 11.35
N ILE A 83 12.65 -8.49 11.07
CA ILE A 83 13.73 -9.10 11.85
C ILE A 83 15.10 -8.47 11.57
N THR A 84 15.27 -7.81 10.43
CA THR A 84 16.51 -7.13 10.04
C THR A 84 16.72 -5.81 10.77
N ASP A 85 15.82 -5.43 11.69
CA ASP A 85 15.96 -4.21 12.49
C ASP A 85 17.34 -4.12 13.18
N PRO A 86 18.23 -3.23 12.71
CA PRO A 86 19.60 -3.13 13.19
C PRO A 86 19.71 -2.66 14.64
N TYR A 87 18.64 -2.09 15.21
CA TYR A 87 18.62 -1.61 16.60
C TYR A 87 18.24 -2.70 17.60
N ARG A 88 17.61 -3.79 17.17
CA ARG A 88 17.12 -4.85 18.07
C ARG A 88 17.76 -6.20 17.83
N ILE A 89 18.06 -6.52 16.58
CA ILE A 89 18.70 -7.78 16.24
C ILE A 89 19.90 -7.41 15.38
N LYS A 90 21.10 -7.81 15.83
CA LYS A 90 22.35 -7.64 15.08
C LYS A 90 22.37 -8.59 13.87
N LEU A 91 21.35 -8.53 13.00
CA LEU A 91 21.31 -9.31 11.78
C LEU A 91 22.45 -8.86 10.86
N PRO A 92 23.05 -9.78 10.09
CA PRO A 92 24.18 -9.51 9.22
C PRO A 92 23.74 -8.79 7.92
N ALA A 93 22.73 -7.93 7.97
CA ALA A 93 22.41 -7.09 6.83
C ALA A 93 23.58 -6.15 6.59
N GLU A 94 24.11 -6.22 5.37
CA GLU A 94 25.33 -5.51 5.02
C GLU A 94 25.02 -4.01 4.97
N VAL A 95 25.68 -3.24 5.82
CA VAL A 95 25.52 -1.78 5.83
C VAL A 95 26.15 -1.23 4.55
N VAL A 96 25.37 -0.45 3.81
CA VAL A 96 25.84 0.13 2.55
C VAL A 96 26.70 1.35 2.86
N SER A 97 27.98 1.30 2.49
CA SER A 97 28.87 2.46 2.54
C SER A 97 28.43 3.49 1.50
N THR A 98 28.20 4.72 1.94
CA THR A 98 27.75 5.82 1.08
C THR A 98 28.81 6.91 1.02
N GLN A 99 28.99 7.52 -0.15
CA GLN A 99 29.88 8.67 -0.34
C GLN A 99 29.28 9.98 0.20
N PHE A 100 28.00 9.96 0.60
CA PHE A 100 27.24 11.10 1.10
C PHE A 100 26.75 10.83 2.52
N ARG A 101 26.45 11.89 3.28
CA ARG A 101 25.86 11.73 4.61
C ARG A 101 24.37 11.42 4.51
N LEU A 102 23.94 10.36 5.16
CA LEU A 102 22.52 10.03 5.31
C LEU A 102 21.86 11.03 6.28
N PRO A 103 20.60 11.43 6.03
CA PRO A 103 19.81 12.20 6.98
C PRO A 103 19.67 11.48 8.33
N VAL A 104 19.44 12.25 9.39
CA VAL A 104 19.24 11.69 10.74
C VAL A 104 18.05 10.73 10.73
N GLY A 105 18.25 9.54 11.30
CA GLY A 105 17.23 8.49 11.37
C GLY A 105 17.10 7.64 10.10
N VAL A 106 17.94 7.84 9.08
CA VAL A 106 17.96 7.02 7.86
C VAL A 106 19.15 6.07 7.88
N GLN A 107 18.90 4.82 7.48
CA GLN A 107 19.94 3.80 7.30
C GLN A 107 19.72 3.07 5.98
N LEU A 108 20.81 2.71 5.32
CA LEU A 108 20.79 1.85 4.16
C LEU A 108 21.34 0.47 4.51
N ILE A 109 20.57 -0.55 4.16
CA ILE A 109 20.91 -1.94 4.34
C ILE A 109 20.77 -2.66 3.01
N SER A 110 21.66 -3.63 2.76
CA SER A 110 21.55 -4.54 1.65
C SER A 110 20.96 -5.86 2.13
N VAL A 111 19.89 -6.30 1.47
CA VAL A 111 19.23 -7.57 1.74
C VAL A 111 19.12 -8.37 0.45
N PHE A 112 19.28 -9.69 0.55
CA PHE A 112 19.12 -10.59 -0.57
C PHE A 112 17.66 -11.02 -0.66
N VAL A 113 17.06 -10.82 -1.82
CA VAL A 113 15.66 -11.15 -2.11
C VAL A 113 15.63 -12.02 -3.36
N GLU A 114 14.69 -12.95 -3.42
CA GLU A 114 14.48 -13.78 -4.59
C GLU A 114 14.07 -12.93 -5.81
N LYS A 115 14.56 -13.30 -6.99
CA LYS A 115 14.26 -12.57 -8.23
C LYS A 115 12.76 -12.55 -8.55
N SER A 116 12.07 -13.66 -8.30
CA SER A 116 10.62 -13.80 -8.49
C SER A 116 9.83 -12.78 -7.66
N GLU A 117 10.23 -12.58 -6.40
CA GLU A 117 9.63 -11.58 -5.51
C GLU A 117 9.83 -10.15 -6.01
N MET A 118 11.02 -9.85 -6.54
CA MET A 118 11.30 -8.54 -7.13
C MET A 118 10.46 -8.27 -8.40
N GLU A 119 10.29 -9.29 -9.25
CA GLU A 119 9.44 -9.20 -10.45
C GLU A 119 7.96 -9.07 -10.09
N ARG A 120 7.50 -9.81 -9.07
CA ARG A 120 6.13 -9.72 -8.54
C ARG A 120 5.82 -8.31 -8.04
N LEU A 121 6.69 -7.73 -7.21
CA LEU A 121 6.52 -6.36 -6.70
C LEU A 121 6.49 -5.32 -7.82
N ALA A 122 7.33 -5.49 -8.84
CA ALA A 122 7.32 -4.61 -9.99
C ALA A 122 5.99 -4.68 -10.76
N LYS A 123 5.43 -5.87 -10.94
CA LYS A 123 4.14 -6.06 -11.61
C LYS A 123 2.98 -5.50 -10.78
N GLU A 124 2.92 -5.82 -9.49
CA GLU A 124 1.84 -5.34 -8.59
C GLU A 124 1.81 -3.82 -8.49
N GLY A 125 2.97 -3.16 -8.44
CA GLY A 125 3.05 -1.70 -8.46
C GLY A 125 2.51 -1.11 -9.77
N LEU A 126 2.80 -1.73 -10.91
CA LEU A 126 2.27 -1.30 -12.21
C LEU A 126 0.75 -1.51 -12.31
N ASP A 127 0.26 -2.68 -11.89
CA ASP A 127 -1.16 -3.03 -11.92
C ASP A 127 -1.98 -2.09 -11.03
N MET A 128 -1.48 -1.80 -9.82
CA MET A 128 -2.12 -0.87 -8.89
C MET A 128 -2.15 0.56 -9.46
N ARG A 129 -1.07 1.00 -10.10
CA ARG A 129 -1.02 2.31 -10.77
C ARG A 129 -2.03 2.42 -11.91
N ALA A 130 -2.13 1.38 -12.74
CA ALA A 130 -3.10 1.33 -13.83
C ALA A 130 -4.54 1.38 -13.31
N ALA A 131 -4.83 0.64 -12.23
CA ALA A 131 -6.14 0.65 -11.58
C ALA A 131 -6.50 2.06 -11.05
N LEU A 132 -5.57 2.74 -10.37
CA LEU A 132 -5.78 4.09 -9.85
C LEU A 132 -5.96 5.14 -10.97
N GLN A 133 -5.30 4.98 -12.11
CA GLN A 133 -5.49 5.88 -13.25
C GLN A 133 -6.88 5.70 -13.89
N SER A 134 -7.32 4.45 -14.06
CA SER A 134 -8.63 4.14 -14.65
C SER A 134 -9.80 4.69 -13.81
N THR A 135 -9.68 4.69 -12.49
CA THR A 135 -10.71 5.23 -11.57
C THR A 135 -10.76 6.76 -11.60
N LYS A 136 -9.60 7.44 -11.66
CA LYS A 136 -9.54 8.90 -11.82
C LYS A 136 -10.17 9.37 -13.13
N LEU A 137 -9.90 8.67 -14.24
CA LEU A 137 -10.52 8.96 -15.54
C LEU A 137 -12.04 8.82 -15.49
N ARG A 138 -12.56 7.72 -14.92
CA ARG A 138 -14.01 7.50 -14.76
C ARG A 138 -14.71 8.55 -13.89
N GLN A 139 -14.04 9.03 -12.83
CA GLN A 139 -14.56 10.11 -11.99
C GLN A 139 -14.63 11.43 -12.74
N GLN A 140 -13.62 11.74 -13.56
CA GLN A 140 -13.61 12.94 -14.41
C GLN A 140 -14.69 12.89 -15.49
N GLU A 141 -14.89 11.75 -16.15
CA GLU A 141 -15.95 11.56 -17.15
C GLU A 141 -17.35 11.75 -16.57
N SER A 142 -17.57 11.28 -15.34
CA SER A 142 -18.83 11.42 -14.62
C SER A 142 -19.11 12.88 -14.21
N GLN A 143 -18.07 13.61 -13.76
CA GLN A 143 -18.19 15.04 -13.47
C GLN A 143 -18.34 15.92 -14.72
N ASN A 144 -17.84 15.49 -15.88
CA ASN A 144 -17.97 16.25 -17.12
C ASN A 144 -19.35 16.10 -17.78
N LYS A 145 -20.06 14.98 -17.56
CA LYS A 145 -21.44 14.80 -18.05
C LYS A 145 -22.46 15.72 -17.36
N ASP A 146 -22.24 16.07 -16.10
CA ASP A 146 -23.10 16.99 -15.34
C ASP A 146 -22.89 18.48 -15.69
N LYS A 147 -21.93 18.81 -16.58
CA LYS A 147 -21.65 20.20 -17.02
C LYS A 147 -22.14 20.51 -18.44
N THR A 148 -23.02 19.71 -19.02
CA THR A 148 -23.64 20.04 -20.32
C THR A 148 -24.80 21.02 -20.10
N PRO A 149 -24.73 22.30 -20.55
CA PRO A 149 -25.83 23.24 -20.36
C PRO A 149 -27.00 22.87 -21.29
N ALA A 150 -28.20 22.82 -20.71
CA ALA A 150 -29.46 22.65 -21.44
C ALA A 150 -29.60 23.76 -22.50
N VAL A 151 -29.61 23.36 -23.77
CA VAL A 151 -29.95 24.23 -24.90
C VAL A 151 -31.42 24.65 -24.75
N LYS A 152 -31.66 25.92 -24.39
CA LYS A 152 -32.99 26.55 -24.45
C LYS A 152 -33.37 26.76 -25.92
N GLN A 153 -34.27 25.93 -26.44
CA GLN A 153 -35.04 26.28 -27.64
C GLN A 153 -36.15 27.26 -27.26
N SER A 154 -36.21 28.39 -27.96
CA SER A 154 -37.21 29.44 -27.83
C SER A 154 -38.04 29.55 -29.12
N ALA A 155 -39.35 29.27 -29.07
CA ALA A 155 -40.38 29.90 -29.93
C ALA A 155 -41.83 29.48 -29.54
N SER A 156 -42.60 30.49 -29.09
CA SER A 156 -44.05 30.81 -29.27
C SER A 156 -45.23 29.82 -28.99
N LYS A 157 -46.01 30.19 -27.95
CA LYS A 157 -47.49 30.34 -27.79
C LYS A 157 -48.51 29.43 -28.53
N ASP A 158 -49.35 28.69 -27.78
CA ASP A 158 -50.81 28.90 -27.59
C ASP A 158 -51.44 27.80 -26.65
N MET A 159 -52.58 28.08 -25.99
CA MET A 159 -53.28 27.27 -24.94
C MET A 159 -54.83 27.37 -25.14
N PRO A 160 -55.76 26.64 -24.46
CA PRO A 160 -56.01 25.21 -24.05
C PRO A 160 -57.44 24.71 -24.53
N PRO A 161 -58.19 23.67 -24.00
CA PRO A 161 -58.04 22.80 -22.80
C PRO A 161 -58.44 21.28 -22.81
N ALA A 162 -57.90 20.55 -21.79
CA ALA A 162 -58.43 19.43 -20.95
C ALA A 162 -58.78 18.02 -21.54
N PRO A 163 -58.96 16.96 -20.71
CA PRO A 163 -58.21 16.44 -19.54
C PRO A 163 -57.90 14.92 -19.65
N SER A 164 -56.89 14.36 -18.96
CA SER A 164 -56.86 12.91 -18.66
C SER A 164 -55.88 12.53 -17.55
N TYR A 165 -56.30 11.52 -16.79
CA TYR A 165 -55.83 11.01 -15.51
C TYR A 165 -54.47 10.31 -15.54
N GLY A 166 -53.77 10.31 -14.40
CA GLY A 166 -52.60 9.42 -14.19
C GLY A 166 -51.78 9.71 -12.93
N MET A 167 -52.38 9.60 -11.73
CA MET A 167 -51.60 9.49 -10.48
C MET A 167 -50.87 8.15 -10.43
N LYS A 168 -49.55 8.12 -10.18
CA LYS A 168 -48.88 7.12 -9.31
C LYS A 168 -47.65 7.74 -8.64
N ARG A 169 -47.81 8.15 -7.37
CA ARG A 169 -46.69 8.27 -6.43
C ARG A 169 -46.42 6.86 -5.92
N ASP A 170 -45.31 6.25 -6.33
CA ASP A 170 -44.81 5.06 -5.65
C ASP A 170 -43.69 5.47 -4.69
N VAL A 171 -44.06 5.44 -3.41
CA VAL A 171 -43.16 5.36 -2.27
C VAL A 171 -42.69 3.90 -2.21
N SER A 172 -41.37 3.66 -2.18
CA SER A 172 -40.87 2.33 -1.84
C SER A 172 -39.67 2.39 -0.90
N ARG A 173 -39.79 1.52 0.11
CA ARG A 173 -39.05 1.42 1.37
C ARG A 173 -37.71 0.74 1.14
N ILE A 174 -36.69 1.17 1.89
CA ILE A 174 -35.52 0.33 2.15
C ILE A 174 -35.28 0.30 3.68
N PHE A 175 -35.88 -0.74 4.26
CA PHE A 175 -35.57 -1.54 5.46
C PHE A 175 -34.75 -0.94 6.62
N THR A 176 -35.42 -0.91 7.78
CA THR A 176 -34.93 -1.25 9.13
C THR A 176 -34.30 -2.62 9.21
#